data_AF-A0A9D6XRJ3-F1
#
_entry.id   AF-A0A9D6XRJ3-F1
#
_cell.length_a   1.000
_cell.length_b   1.000
_cell.length_c   1.000
_cell.angle_alpha   90.00
_cell.angle_beta   90.00
_cell.angle_gamma   90.00
#
_symmetry.space_group_name_H-M   'P 1'
#
loop_
_entity.id
_entity.type
_entity.pdbx_description
1 polymer ?
#
loop_
_entity_poly.entity_id
_entity_poly.type
_entity_poly.pdbx_seq_one_letter_code
_entity_poly.pdbx_strand_id
1 'polypeptide(L)'
;MRRWSDADLFWIIQNGIRLTGMPSWKATISDEDTWKLVRFTHALPRLSAVAATQAAKSPEIAKSESDLQAYGKILYRQEGCFTCHRLNGEGGEGGPDLPLEGARGRTDEWIIGHFKDPAVYTPGSLMPAYDNLTDEQLTALTGFLQSQMGPSNR
;
A
#
# COMPACT_ATOMS: atom_id res chain seq x y z
N MET A 1 24.92 -15.61 14.08
CA MET A 1 24.67 -14.60 13.02
C MET A 1 25.83 -13.61 13.00
N ARG A 2 26.37 -13.31 11.82
CA ARG A 2 27.46 -12.34 11.67
C ARG A 2 26.90 -10.93 11.81
N ARG A 3 27.45 -10.15 12.76
CA ARG A 3 27.05 -8.76 13.02
C ARG A 3 28.02 -7.87 12.24
N TRP A 4 27.51 -7.19 11.22
CA TRP A 4 28.28 -6.24 10.40
C TRP A 4 28.43 -4.93 11.17
N SER A 5 29.58 -4.27 11.07
CA SER A 5 29.77 -2.93 11.66
C SER A 5 29.08 -1.87 10.79
N ASP A 6 28.90 -0.67 11.35
CA ASP A 6 28.32 0.46 10.62
C ASP A 6 29.13 0.80 9.36
N ALA A 7 30.47 0.72 9.44
CA ALA A 7 31.35 0.92 8.30
C ALA A 7 31.20 -0.20 7.25
N ASP A 8 31.04 -1.45 7.68
CA ASP A 8 30.83 -2.54 6.73
C ASP A 8 29.46 -2.42 6.04
N LEU A 9 28.41 -2.03 6.77
CA LEU A 9 27.09 -1.78 6.18
C LEU A 9 27.13 -0.63 5.18
N PHE A 10 27.84 0.46 5.49
CA PHE A 10 28.07 1.55 4.55
C PHE A 10 28.75 1.04 3.28
N TRP A 11 29.82 0.26 3.43
CA TRP A 11 30.56 -0.29 2.29
C TRP A 11 29.70 -1.21 1.43
N ILE A 12 28.91 -2.09 2.06
CA ILE A 12 27.96 -2.98 1.37
C ILE A 12 26.94 -2.17 0.59
N ILE A 13 26.32 -1.14 1.18
CA ILE A 13 25.28 -0.37 0.49
C ILE A 13 25.89 0.37 -0.70
N GLN A 14 27.08 0.98 -0.54
CA GLN A 14 27.72 1.71 -1.63
C GLN A 14 28.22 0.78 -2.74
N ASN A 15 28.70 -0.43 -2.43
CA ASN A 15 29.37 -1.29 -3.42
C ASN A 15 28.54 -2.51 -3.86
N GLY A 16 27.47 -2.83 -3.15
CA GLY A 16 26.70 -4.06 -3.33
C GLY A 16 27.46 -5.31 -2.86
N ILE A 17 26.86 -6.47 -3.10
CA ILE A 17 27.52 -7.77 -2.89
C ILE A 17 27.43 -8.56 -4.19
N ARG A 18 28.59 -8.91 -4.75
CA ARG A 18 28.68 -9.65 -6.01
C ARG A 18 27.94 -10.99 -5.90
N LEU A 19 27.23 -11.38 -6.97
CA LEU A 19 26.42 -12.61 -7.05
C LEU A 19 25.25 -12.65 -6.04
N THR A 20 24.77 -11.47 -5.60
CA THR A 20 23.53 -11.33 -4.86
C THR A 20 22.63 -10.31 -5.56
N GLY A 21 21.36 -10.24 -5.14
CA GLY A 21 20.43 -9.20 -5.61
C GLY A 21 20.69 -7.80 -5.04
N MET A 22 21.78 -7.57 -4.28
CA MET A 22 22.12 -6.26 -3.72
C MET A 22 23.06 -5.48 -4.67
N PRO A 23 22.55 -4.49 -5.43
CA PRO A 23 23.37 -3.68 -6.32
C PRO A 23 24.20 -2.64 -5.55
N SER A 24 25.10 -1.96 -6.25
CA SER A 24 25.80 -0.78 -5.76
C SER A 24 24.86 0.43 -5.81
N TRP A 25 24.71 1.15 -4.69
CA TRP A 25 23.87 2.34 -4.60
C TRP A 25 24.64 3.65 -4.70
N LYS A 26 25.97 3.60 -4.82
CA LYS A 26 26.86 4.78 -4.85
C LYS A 26 26.50 5.83 -5.90
N ALA A 27 25.88 5.43 -7.00
CA ALA A 27 25.47 6.35 -8.07
C ALA A 27 24.11 7.03 -7.82
N THR A 28 23.34 6.57 -6.83
CA THR A 28 21.94 6.95 -6.63
C THR A 28 21.69 7.58 -5.27
N ILE A 29 22.49 7.24 -4.25
CA ILE A 29 22.34 7.78 -2.89
C ILE A 29 23.61 8.51 -2.44
N SER A 30 23.44 9.58 -1.68
CA SER A 30 24.54 10.32 -1.08
C SER A 30 25.18 9.51 0.07
N ASP A 31 26.43 9.82 0.42
CA ASP A 31 27.08 9.22 1.59
C ASP A 31 26.31 9.54 2.88
N GLU A 32 25.72 10.75 2.99
CA GLU A 32 24.92 11.14 4.14
C GLU A 32 23.66 10.26 4.27
N ASP A 33 22.95 10.03 3.17
CA ASP A 33 21.75 9.18 3.18
C ASP A 33 22.08 7.71 3.37
N THR A 34 23.24 7.26 2.88
CA THR A 34 23.79 5.94 3.19
C THR A 34 23.96 5.78 4.69
N TRP A 35 24.53 6.77 5.39
CA TRP A 35 24.68 6.70 6.85
C TRP A 35 23.34 6.71 7.59
N LYS A 36 22.31 7.40 7.08
CA LYS A 36 20.95 7.33 7.63
C LYS A 36 20.39 5.90 7.56
N LEU A 37 20.56 5.23 6.40
CA LEU A 37 20.15 3.84 6.21
C LEU A 37 20.93 2.85 7.09
N VAL A 38 22.25 3.05 7.24
CA VAL A 38 23.08 2.23 8.14
C VAL A 38 22.57 2.32 9.57
N ARG A 39 22.36 3.53 10.08
CA ARG A 39 21.85 3.75 11.44
C ARG A 39 20.47 3.13 11.64
N PHE A 40 19.59 3.28 10.66
CA PHE A 40 18.27 2.66 10.69
C PHE A 40 18.38 1.13 10.77
N THR A 41 19.15 0.52 9.87
CA THR A 41 19.36 -0.94 9.81
C THR A 41 19.93 -1.49 11.10
N HIS A 42 20.92 -0.81 11.69
CA HIS A 42 21.53 -1.23 12.94
C HIS A 42 20.61 -1.00 14.15
N ALA A 43 19.69 -0.03 14.08
CA ALA A 43 18.67 0.20 15.08
C ALA A 43 17.47 -0.75 14.97
N LEU A 44 17.27 -1.46 13.83
CA LEU A 44 16.11 -2.36 13.61
C LEU A 44 15.85 -3.34 14.76
N PRO A 45 16.85 -4.03 15.36
CA PRO A 45 16.58 -4.95 16.48
C PRO A 45 16.08 -4.24 17.74
N ARG A 46 16.42 -2.96 17.92
CA ARG A 46 15.89 -2.14 19.02
C ARG A 46 14.53 -1.59 18.68
N LEU A 47 14.33 -1.15 17.44
CA LEU A 47 13.03 -0.73 16.94
C LEU A 47 12.03 -1.88 16.98
N SER A 48 12.43 -3.13 16.72
CA SER A 48 11.54 -4.27 16.85
C SER A 48 11.18 -4.58 18.31
N ALA A 49 12.11 -4.46 19.25
CA ALA A 49 11.82 -4.62 20.67
C ALA A 49 10.94 -3.48 21.20
N VAL A 50 11.25 -2.24 20.85
CA VAL A 50 10.50 -1.05 21.23
C VAL A 50 9.13 -1.05 20.56
N ALA A 51 9.02 -1.32 19.26
CA ALA A 51 7.76 -1.46 18.54
C ALA A 51 6.95 -2.66 19.02
N ALA A 52 7.56 -3.79 19.40
CA ALA A 52 6.82 -4.90 20.01
C ALA A 52 6.26 -4.52 21.39
N THR A 53 7.02 -3.75 22.18
CA THR A 53 6.55 -3.26 23.49
C THR A 53 5.55 -2.10 23.39
N GLN A 54 5.63 -1.29 22.33
CA GLN A 54 4.69 -0.21 22.02
C GLN A 54 3.43 -0.74 21.32
N ALA A 55 3.51 -1.80 20.50
CA ALA A 55 2.35 -2.48 19.94
C ALA A 55 1.48 -3.12 21.03
N ALA A 56 2.07 -3.48 22.17
CA ALA A 56 1.35 -3.98 23.34
C ALA A 56 0.82 -2.86 24.27
N LYS A 57 1.15 -1.58 24.04
CA LYS A 57 0.81 -0.46 24.94
C LYS A 57 0.29 0.81 24.24
N SER A 58 0.29 0.87 22.93
CA SER A 58 -0.43 1.92 22.21
C SER A 58 -1.92 1.62 22.33
N PRO A 59 -2.78 2.62 22.62
CA PRO A 59 -4.17 2.48 22.20
C PRO A 59 -4.13 2.16 20.70
N GLU A 60 -5.00 1.28 20.24
CA GLU A 60 -5.30 1.13 18.83
C GLU A 60 -5.65 2.55 18.32
N ILE A 61 -4.65 3.26 17.79
CA ILE A 61 -4.87 4.55 17.15
C ILE A 61 -5.63 4.11 15.91
N ALA A 62 -6.96 4.19 15.99
CA ALA A 62 -7.81 4.01 14.83
C ALA A 62 -7.17 4.82 13.71
N LYS A 63 -6.70 4.13 12.67
CA LYS A 63 -6.06 4.77 11.52
C LYS A 63 -6.96 5.92 11.10
N SER A 64 -6.41 7.13 11.01
CA SER A 64 -7.22 8.27 10.62
C SER A 64 -7.85 7.99 9.25
N GLU A 65 -8.97 8.64 8.94
CA GLU A 65 -9.60 8.48 7.62
C GLU A 65 -8.60 8.73 6.49
N SER A 66 -7.70 9.71 6.65
CA SER A 66 -6.61 9.97 5.72
C SER A 66 -5.59 8.83 5.61
N ASP A 67 -5.27 8.15 6.72
CA ASP A 67 -4.36 7.00 6.70
C ASP A 67 -5.00 5.81 5.98
N LEU A 68 -6.30 5.58 6.19
CA LEU A 68 -7.06 4.54 5.50
C LEU A 68 -7.16 4.83 3.99
N GLN A 69 -7.44 6.07 3.60
CA GLN A 69 -7.45 6.47 2.19
C GLN A 69 -6.06 6.32 1.54
N ALA A 70 -4.99 6.71 2.24
CA ALA A 70 -3.63 6.54 1.76
C ALA A 70 -3.28 5.04 1.57
N TYR A 71 -3.72 4.19 2.50
CA TYR A 71 -3.54 2.75 2.39
C TYR A 71 -4.36 2.15 1.24
N GLY A 72 -5.62 2.55 1.08
CA GLY A 72 -6.47 2.14 -0.03
C GLY A 72 -5.88 2.51 -1.40
N LYS A 73 -5.24 3.67 -1.52
CA LYS A 73 -4.52 4.07 -2.75
C LYS A 73 -3.37 3.12 -3.09
N ILE A 74 -2.66 2.61 -2.08
CA ILE A 74 -1.58 1.63 -2.27
C ILE A 74 -2.17 0.31 -2.77
N LEU A 75 -3.23 -0.18 -2.12
CA LEU A 75 -3.93 -1.39 -2.52
C LEU A 75 -4.45 -1.29 -3.96
N TYR A 76 -5.07 -0.17 -4.35
CA TYR A 76 -5.54 0.08 -5.72
C TYR A 76 -4.44 -0.14 -6.78
N ARG A 77 -3.18 0.22 -6.46
CA ARG A 77 -2.04 0.01 -7.36
C ARG A 77 -1.50 -1.42 -7.28
N GLN A 78 -1.40 -1.98 -6.08
CA GLN A 78 -0.83 -3.32 -5.84
C GLN A 78 -1.71 -4.43 -6.43
N GLU A 79 -3.02 -4.30 -6.27
CA GLU A 79 -4.01 -5.27 -6.76
C GLU A 79 -4.31 -5.09 -8.26
N GLY A 80 -3.62 -4.16 -8.94
CA GLY A 80 -3.71 -4.00 -10.39
C GLY A 80 -5.01 -3.36 -10.89
N CYS A 81 -5.81 -2.75 -10.02
CA CYS A 81 -7.11 -2.16 -10.39
C CYS A 81 -6.98 -1.16 -11.55
N PHE A 82 -5.88 -0.39 -11.57
CA PHE A 82 -5.57 0.59 -12.61
C PHE A 82 -5.37 -0.01 -14.02
N THR A 83 -5.14 -1.31 -14.14
CA THR A 83 -4.96 -1.99 -15.42
C THR A 83 -6.27 -2.07 -16.20
N CYS A 84 -7.41 -2.14 -15.52
CA CYS A 84 -8.72 -2.18 -16.16
C CYS A 84 -9.50 -0.88 -15.95
N HIS A 85 -9.41 -0.27 -14.78
CA HIS A 85 -10.20 0.91 -14.43
C HIS A 85 -9.45 2.22 -14.67
N ARG A 86 -10.23 3.26 -15.00
CA ARG A 86 -9.75 4.65 -15.04
C ARG A 86 -10.02 5.35 -13.71
N LEU A 87 -9.07 6.19 -13.32
CA LEU A 87 -9.18 7.11 -12.20
C LEU A 87 -8.58 8.45 -12.60
N ASN A 88 -9.39 9.52 -12.60
CA ASN A 88 -8.96 10.87 -12.96
C ASN A 88 -8.25 10.96 -14.32
N GLY A 89 -8.71 10.16 -15.29
CA GLY A 89 -8.16 10.14 -16.64
C GLY A 89 -6.96 9.20 -16.87
N GLU A 90 -6.48 8.51 -15.83
CA GLU A 90 -5.39 7.52 -15.94
C GLU A 90 -5.90 6.09 -15.70
N GLY A 91 -5.37 5.11 -16.45
CA GLY A 91 -5.69 3.69 -16.28
C GLY A 91 -6.07 2.99 -17.58
N GLY A 92 -6.69 1.82 -17.46
CA GLY A 92 -7.16 1.02 -18.59
C GLY A 92 -8.61 1.28 -18.97
N GLU A 93 -9.08 0.65 -20.06
CA GLU A 93 -10.46 0.77 -20.56
C GLU A 93 -11.25 -0.55 -20.44
N GLY A 94 -10.66 -1.57 -19.81
CA GLY A 94 -11.27 -2.89 -19.64
C GLY A 94 -12.37 -2.93 -18.57
N GLY A 95 -12.41 -1.94 -17.68
CA GLY A 95 -13.43 -1.72 -16.66
C GLY A 95 -13.97 -0.29 -16.71
N PRO A 96 -15.08 0.00 -16.01
CA PRO A 96 -15.67 1.33 -16.02
C PRO A 96 -14.79 2.38 -15.31
N ASP A 97 -15.00 3.65 -15.65
CA ASP A 97 -14.37 4.79 -14.99
C ASP A 97 -14.89 4.93 -13.55
N LEU A 98 -13.98 4.88 -12.59
CA LEU A 98 -14.33 4.77 -11.17
C LEU A 98 -15.01 6.02 -10.61
N PRO A 99 -14.58 7.26 -10.93
CA PRO A 99 -15.34 8.46 -10.58
C PRO A 99 -16.79 8.44 -11.09
N LEU A 100 -17.03 7.99 -12.33
CA LEU A 100 -18.38 7.88 -12.89
C LEU A 100 -19.23 6.81 -12.20
N GLU A 101 -18.64 5.64 -11.91
CA GLU A 101 -19.33 4.60 -11.16
C GLU A 101 -19.61 5.04 -9.71
N GLY A 102 -18.68 5.77 -9.11
CA GLY A 102 -18.81 6.32 -7.78
C GLY A 102 -19.96 7.33 -7.63
N ALA A 103 -20.24 8.10 -8.68
CA ALA A 103 -21.38 9.01 -8.73
C ALA A 103 -22.75 8.31 -8.63
N ARG A 104 -22.80 6.97 -8.76
CA ARG A 104 -24.04 6.19 -8.56
C ARG A 104 -24.42 6.00 -7.10
N GLY A 105 -23.59 6.45 -6.14
CA GLY A 105 -23.93 6.45 -4.72
C GLY A 105 -24.04 5.06 -4.11
N ARG A 106 -23.16 4.13 -4.50
CA ARG A 106 -23.09 2.80 -3.88
C ARG A 106 -22.60 2.91 -2.43
N THR A 107 -23.20 2.14 -1.52
CA THR A 107 -22.79 2.11 -0.12
C THR A 107 -21.48 1.34 0.06
N ASP A 108 -20.78 1.57 1.17
CA ASP A 108 -19.55 0.85 1.53
C ASP A 108 -19.76 -0.66 1.50
N GLU A 109 -20.88 -1.14 2.05
CA GLU A 109 -21.23 -2.57 2.09
C GLU A 109 -21.42 -3.14 0.68
N TRP A 110 -22.00 -2.35 -0.22
CA TRP A 110 -22.14 -2.76 -1.62
C TRP A 110 -20.77 -2.87 -2.29
N ILE A 111 -19.88 -1.91 -2.06
CA ILE A 111 -18.54 -1.88 -2.68
C ILE A 111 -17.69 -3.04 -2.15
N ILE A 112 -17.67 -3.24 -0.84
CA ILE A 112 -16.95 -4.35 -0.20
C ILE A 112 -17.51 -5.69 -0.66
N GLY A 113 -18.84 -5.83 -0.73
CA GLY A 113 -19.50 -7.03 -1.24
C GLY A 113 -19.15 -7.31 -2.70
N HIS A 114 -19.14 -6.27 -3.55
CA HIS A 114 -18.75 -6.38 -4.94
C HIS A 114 -17.28 -6.82 -5.09
N PHE A 115 -16.36 -6.35 -4.25
CA PHE A 115 -14.97 -6.85 -4.28
C PHE A 115 -14.85 -8.32 -3.92
N LYS A 116 -15.67 -8.81 -2.99
CA LYS A 116 -15.69 -10.21 -2.56
C LYS A 116 -16.33 -11.13 -3.59
N ASP A 117 -17.40 -10.68 -4.25
CA ASP A 117 -18.09 -11.46 -5.28
C ASP A 117 -18.68 -10.55 -6.38
N PRO A 118 -17.87 -10.12 -7.36
CA PRO A 118 -18.33 -9.20 -8.39
C PRO A 118 -19.50 -9.74 -9.22
N ALA A 119 -19.58 -11.06 -9.42
CA ALA A 119 -20.60 -11.69 -10.26
C ALA A 119 -22.00 -11.65 -9.62
N VAL A 120 -22.08 -11.68 -8.28
CA VAL A 120 -23.35 -11.53 -7.55
C VAL A 120 -23.90 -10.11 -7.64
N TYR A 121 -23.03 -9.11 -7.58
CA TYR A 121 -23.44 -7.69 -7.59
C TYR A 121 -23.57 -7.12 -9.01
N THR A 122 -22.79 -7.64 -9.95
CA THR A 122 -22.75 -7.26 -11.35
C THR A 122 -22.69 -8.53 -12.22
N PRO A 123 -23.84 -9.10 -12.61
CA PRO A 123 -23.88 -10.33 -13.41
C PRO A 123 -23.07 -10.21 -14.71
N GLY A 124 -22.19 -11.18 -14.95
CA GLY A 124 -21.28 -11.19 -16.11
C GLY A 124 -20.04 -10.31 -15.96
N SER A 125 -19.76 -9.80 -14.76
CA SER A 125 -18.54 -9.04 -14.49
C SER A 125 -17.28 -9.86 -14.79
N LEU A 126 -16.32 -9.23 -15.46
CA LEU A 126 -14.97 -9.75 -15.66
C LEU A 126 -14.02 -9.37 -14.52
N MET A 127 -14.49 -8.59 -13.55
CA MET A 127 -13.70 -8.22 -12.38
C MET A 127 -13.43 -9.48 -11.55
N PRO A 128 -12.18 -9.75 -11.15
CA PRO A 128 -11.88 -10.86 -10.27
C PRO A 128 -12.40 -10.59 -8.86
N ALA A 129 -12.65 -11.66 -8.10
CA ALA A 129 -12.85 -11.57 -6.67
C ALA A 129 -11.51 -11.31 -5.96
N TYR A 130 -11.53 -10.49 -4.91
CA TYR A 130 -10.36 -10.14 -4.10
C TYR A 130 -10.44 -10.83 -2.73
N ASP A 131 -10.48 -12.17 -2.75
CA ASP A 131 -10.49 -13.02 -1.56
C ASP A 131 -9.15 -13.01 -0.79
N ASN A 132 -8.10 -12.49 -1.43
CA ASN A 132 -6.79 -12.25 -0.85
C ASN A 132 -6.72 -11.03 0.09
N LEU A 133 -7.75 -10.18 0.10
CA LEU A 133 -7.79 -8.97 0.92
C LEU A 133 -8.58 -9.17 2.20
N THR A 134 -8.07 -8.63 3.30
CA THR A 134 -8.77 -8.60 4.60
C THR A 134 -9.90 -7.56 4.61
N ASP A 135 -10.82 -7.68 5.55
CA ASP A 135 -11.89 -6.68 5.73
C ASP A 135 -11.33 -5.27 5.91
N GLU A 136 -10.23 -5.10 6.67
CA GLU A 136 -9.58 -3.81 6.86
C GLU A 136 -9.02 -3.25 5.54
N GLN A 137 -8.43 -4.10 4.70
CA GLN A 137 -7.92 -3.71 3.38
C GLN A 137 -9.06 -3.30 2.44
N LEU A 138 -10.17 -4.04 2.45
CA LEU A 138 -11.36 -3.73 1.67
C LEU A 138 -12.02 -2.43 2.13
N THR A 139 -12.07 -2.17 3.44
CA THR A 139 -12.54 -0.89 3.99
C THR A 139 -11.62 0.26 3.59
N ALA A 140 -10.30 0.09 3.68
CA ALA A 140 -9.34 1.11 3.26
C ALA A 140 -9.46 1.43 1.76
N LEU A 141 -9.56 0.40 0.91
CA LEU A 141 -9.75 0.53 -0.54
C LEU A 141 -11.07 1.23 -0.85
N THR A 142 -12.16 0.88 -0.16
CA THR A 142 -13.47 1.51 -0.30
C THR A 142 -13.42 2.99 0.06
N GLY A 143 -12.86 3.32 1.22
CA GLY A 143 -12.70 4.71 1.66
C GLY A 143 -11.86 5.54 0.70
N PHE A 144 -10.78 4.97 0.16
CA PHE A 144 -10.02 5.61 -0.91
C PHE A 144 -10.87 5.88 -2.15
N LEU A 145 -11.56 4.88 -2.70
CA LEU A 145 -12.36 5.07 -3.92
C LEU A 145 -13.45 6.12 -3.70
N GLN A 146 -14.08 6.12 -2.53
CA GLN A 146 -15.08 7.11 -2.18
C GLN A 146 -14.50 8.53 -2.11
N SER A 147 -13.27 8.68 -1.65
CA SER A 147 -12.58 9.98 -1.61
C SER A 147 -12.23 10.51 -3.02
N GLN A 148 -12.32 9.66 -4.06
CA GLN A 148 -12.08 10.06 -5.45
C GLN A 148 -13.36 10.47 -6.20
N MET A 149 -14.52 10.25 -5.59
CA MET A 149 -15.80 10.66 -6.15
C MET A 149 -15.94 12.17 -5.88
N GLY A 150 -16.41 12.95 -6.85
CA GLY A 150 -16.77 14.36 -6.61
C GLY A 150 -17.74 14.49 -5.43
N PRO A 151 -17.89 15.68 -4.81
CA PRO A 151 -18.58 15.82 -3.53
C PRO A 151 -19.94 15.11 -3.54
N SER A 152 -20.00 13.98 -2.83
CA SER A 152 -21.22 13.22 -2.61
C SER A 152 -22.10 14.07 -1.70
N ASN A 153 -23.28 14.45 -2.18
CA ASN A 153 -24.29 15.11 -1.38
C ASN A 153 -24.82 14.07 -0.37
N ARG A 154 -24.20 14.04 0.82
CA ARG A 154 -24.57 13.18 1.94
C ARG A 154 -25.51 13.93 2.87
#